data_AF-A0A953PY79-F1
#
_entry.id   AF-A0A953PY79-F1
#
_cell.length_a   1.000
_cell.length_b   1.000
_cell.length_c   1.000
_cell.angle_alpha   90.00
_cell.angle_beta   90.00
_cell.angle_gamma   90.00
#
_symmetry.space_group_name_H-M   'P 1'
#
loop_
_entity.id
_entity.type
_entity.pdbx_description
1 polymer ?
#
loop_
_entity_poly.entity_id
_entity_poly.type
_entity_poly.pdbx_seq_one_letter_code
_entity_poly.pdbx_strand_id
1 'polypeptide(L)'
;LRKLSARSAKEVSDAHRTRWRVTGRGLLEQNSGGKKKLWAGKDGLPVLHLTAVAADGGGRLWMGSPEGAVCFLPECEPQSQWFYFWGRRYLPDNNIVNIIPDAKGAWVRTETGISHLEFKPFDLARKSDFFLRRIRQRHDRYGYVADCDLPRPGDLSSFRLTPSDNDGLWTAIYVAAECFRYAVTRSPEALDHARVSLAALLRLEAITGIAGFPARALIRKGDYRDPVGEWHWTPDGEWEWKGDTSSDELVGHFFAYSIAYDLLPDESDRAAVRPVAARIARHLLDHGLNLVGPGGRITRWGRYSPDYFATPDGKADRALNSLEILSHLRVAYHLTRNDQFLSAYRRLVDDLGYLQNVEQFATKVPAEINYSDEELAFLSFYPVMNLEDDPRLRQQYVRALRGLWLRTRDEKNPLWDFTYAAGTGAKDYDQKDAVDSLERIPLDTVSWTVRNSQRADVTLRSSHGRFGERESHRALPPNERAMMKWNGNPFELDGGNGGRSEDDGAFFLLPYWLGRYHHLLPN
;
A
#
# COMPACT_ATOMS: atom_id res chain seq x y z
N LEU A 1 -21.02 0.41 -33.33
CA LEU A 1 -20.02 0.24 -34.41
C LEU A 1 -20.10 1.30 -35.51
N ARG A 2 -21.18 1.39 -36.31
CA ARG A 2 -21.29 2.40 -37.41
C ARG A 2 -21.06 3.86 -37.00
N LYS A 3 -21.44 4.26 -35.78
CA LYS A 3 -21.16 5.61 -35.26
C LYS A 3 -19.68 5.80 -34.89
N LEU A 4 -19.03 4.77 -34.32
CA LEU A 4 -17.61 4.79 -33.96
C LEU A 4 -16.69 4.78 -35.19
N SER A 5 -17.19 4.36 -36.35
CA SER A 5 -16.48 4.46 -37.63
C SER A 5 -16.48 5.85 -38.26
N ALA A 6 -17.28 6.79 -37.75
CA ALA A 6 -17.26 8.17 -38.21
C ALA A 6 -16.00 8.91 -37.73
N ARG A 7 -15.67 10.01 -38.41
CA ARG A 7 -14.59 10.92 -38.00
C ARG A 7 -14.94 11.56 -36.66
N SER A 8 -13.96 11.65 -35.77
CA SER A 8 -14.13 12.34 -34.49
C SER A 8 -14.46 13.83 -34.67
N ALA A 9 -15.30 14.35 -33.78
CA ALA A 9 -15.55 15.78 -33.70
C ALA A 9 -14.33 16.49 -33.07
N LYS A 10 -14.01 17.69 -33.57
CA LYS A 10 -13.01 18.59 -32.98
C LYS A 10 -13.63 19.78 -32.25
N GLU A 11 -14.95 19.89 -32.29
CA GLU A 11 -15.72 20.91 -31.61
C GLU A 11 -17.06 20.32 -31.16
N VAL A 12 -17.53 20.69 -29.97
CA VAL A 12 -18.82 20.28 -29.42
C VAL A 12 -19.41 21.42 -28.57
N SER A 13 -20.74 21.45 -28.43
CA SER A 13 -21.41 22.31 -27.45
C SER A 13 -21.99 21.45 -26.34
N ASP A 14 -21.78 21.84 -25.08
CA ASP A 14 -22.39 21.16 -23.93
C ASP A 14 -23.83 21.63 -23.67
N ALA A 15 -24.44 21.07 -22.63
CA ALA A 15 -25.80 21.42 -22.20
C ALA A 15 -25.97 22.89 -21.79
N HIS A 16 -24.89 23.57 -21.38
CA HIS A 16 -24.87 24.97 -20.99
C HIS A 16 -24.59 25.92 -22.17
N ARG A 17 -24.55 25.40 -23.40
CA ARG A 17 -24.18 26.12 -24.63
C ARG A 17 -22.75 26.66 -24.61
N THR A 18 -21.88 26.10 -23.77
CA THR A 18 -20.45 26.35 -23.84
C THR A 18 -19.87 25.56 -25.01
N ARG A 19 -19.10 26.23 -25.86
CA ARG A 19 -18.41 25.60 -26.97
C ARG A 19 -17.03 25.14 -26.54
N TRP A 20 -16.72 23.89 -26.85
CA TRP A 20 -15.47 23.23 -26.53
C TRP A 20 -14.78 22.82 -27.83
N ARG A 21 -13.55 23.30 -28.05
CA ARG A 21 -12.82 23.08 -29.28
C ARG A 21 -11.41 22.58 -29.03
N VAL A 22 -11.05 21.49 -29.69
CA VAL A 22 -9.68 20.96 -29.73
C VAL A 22 -8.77 21.92 -30.48
N THR A 23 -7.60 22.23 -29.90
CA THR A 23 -6.56 23.04 -30.53
C THR A 23 -5.22 22.32 -30.47
N GLY A 24 -4.21 22.81 -31.19
CA GLY A 24 -2.85 22.29 -31.09
C GLY A 24 -2.15 22.56 -29.75
N ARG A 25 -2.80 23.28 -28.82
CA ARG A 25 -2.24 23.67 -27.51
C ARG A 25 -3.11 23.21 -26.32
N GLY A 26 -4.06 22.31 -26.55
CA GLY A 26 -5.04 21.86 -25.55
C GLY A 26 -6.49 22.19 -25.92
N LEU A 27 -7.35 22.35 -24.92
CA LEU A 27 -8.79 22.50 -25.08
C LEU A 27 -9.24 23.95 -24.90
N LEU A 28 -9.92 24.52 -25.90
CA LEU A 28 -10.50 25.86 -25.82
C LEU A 28 -11.96 25.79 -25.38
N GLU A 29 -12.24 26.40 -24.24
CA GLU A 29 -13.58 26.70 -23.76
C GLU A 29 -14.01 28.08 -24.25
N GLN A 30 -15.24 28.20 -24.73
CA GLN A 30 -15.89 29.47 -25.02
C GLN A 30 -17.31 29.46 -24.46
N ASN A 31 -17.55 30.22 -23.40
CA ASN A 31 -18.86 30.29 -22.76
C ASN A 31 -19.89 31.03 -23.64
N SER A 32 -21.16 31.00 -23.21
CA SER A 32 -22.27 31.65 -23.92
C SER A 32 -22.10 33.17 -24.07
N GLY A 33 -21.39 33.83 -23.14
CA GLY A 33 -21.04 35.25 -23.21
C GLY A 33 -19.81 35.56 -24.08
N GLY A 34 -19.18 34.55 -24.71
CA GLY A 34 -18.04 34.71 -25.61
C GLY A 34 -16.66 34.78 -24.94
N LYS A 35 -16.59 34.69 -23.61
CA LYS A 35 -15.32 34.60 -22.87
C LYS A 35 -14.64 33.27 -23.19
N LYS A 36 -13.32 33.32 -23.40
CA LYS A 36 -12.51 32.16 -23.79
C LYS A 36 -11.52 31.78 -22.69
N LYS A 37 -11.34 30.48 -22.45
CA LYS A 37 -10.28 29.91 -21.61
C LYS A 37 -9.60 28.77 -22.36
N LEU A 38 -8.26 28.77 -22.38
CA LEU A 38 -7.48 27.65 -22.89
C LEU A 38 -7.05 26.79 -21.71
N TRP A 39 -7.44 25.53 -21.73
CA TRP A 39 -7.01 24.51 -20.78
C TRP A 39 -5.78 23.80 -21.35
N ALA A 40 -4.67 23.86 -20.62
CA ALA A 40 -3.39 23.24 -20.95
C ALA A 40 -2.84 22.45 -19.75
N GLY A 41 -1.61 21.96 -19.84
CA GLY A 41 -0.98 21.14 -18.79
C GLY A 41 -0.94 21.84 -17.43
N LYS A 42 -0.62 23.15 -17.41
CA LYS A 42 -0.67 23.98 -16.20
C LYS A 42 -2.07 24.06 -15.53
N ASP A 43 -3.11 23.71 -16.27
CA ASP A 43 -4.51 23.71 -15.82
C ASP A 43 -5.01 22.27 -15.52
N GLY A 44 -4.11 21.27 -15.55
CA GLY A 44 -4.41 19.86 -15.26
C GLY A 44 -4.68 18.97 -16.48
N LEU A 45 -4.66 19.49 -17.71
CA LEU A 45 -4.90 18.68 -18.90
C LEU A 45 -3.70 17.74 -19.19
N PRO A 46 -3.85 16.40 -19.10
CA PRO A 46 -2.71 15.49 -19.16
C PRO A 46 -2.03 15.42 -20.52
N VAL A 47 -2.79 15.62 -21.59
CA VAL A 47 -2.32 15.47 -22.97
C VAL A 47 -2.78 16.66 -23.82
N LEU A 48 -1.84 17.31 -24.52
CA LEU A 48 -2.12 18.51 -25.32
C LEU A 48 -2.56 18.19 -26.75
N HIS A 49 -2.08 17.07 -27.30
CA HIS A 49 -2.35 16.64 -28.68
C HIS A 49 -3.70 15.91 -28.78
N LEU A 50 -4.78 16.65 -28.61
CA LEU A 50 -6.13 16.10 -28.68
C LEU A 50 -6.56 15.84 -30.14
N THR A 51 -7.22 14.70 -30.39
CA THR A 51 -7.73 14.25 -31.69
C THR A 51 -9.26 14.22 -31.75
N ALA A 52 -9.91 14.18 -30.60
CA ALA A 52 -11.37 14.10 -30.47
C ALA A 52 -11.85 14.88 -29.24
N VAL A 53 -13.05 15.45 -29.32
CA VAL A 53 -13.82 15.94 -28.16
C VAL A 53 -15.30 15.58 -28.33
N ALA A 54 -15.93 15.17 -27.24
CA ALA A 54 -17.35 14.92 -27.16
C ALA A 54 -17.89 15.35 -25.80
N ALA A 55 -19.11 15.89 -25.77
CA ALA A 55 -19.81 16.24 -24.53
C ALA A 55 -20.92 15.22 -24.31
N ASP A 56 -21.13 14.83 -23.06
CA ASP A 56 -22.30 14.06 -22.68
C ASP A 56 -23.45 14.96 -22.20
N GLY A 57 -24.61 14.37 -21.93
CA GLY A 57 -25.79 15.11 -21.47
C GLY A 57 -25.69 15.65 -20.04
N GLY A 58 -24.68 15.23 -19.27
CA GLY A 58 -24.46 15.60 -17.88
C GLY A 58 -23.35 16.63 -17.67
N GLY A 59 -22.83 17.23 -18.74
CA GLY A 59 -21.78 18.26 -18.67
C GLY A 59 -20.35 17.70 -18.60
N ARG A 60 -20.17 16.37 -18.72
CA ARG A 60 -18.84 15.77 -18.80
C ARG A 60 -18.30 15.88 -20.21
N LEU A 61 -17.01 16.18 -20.32
CA LEU A 61 -16.31 16.18 -21.59
C LEU A 61 -15.37 14.99 -21.69
N TRP A 62 -15.39 14.36 -22.85
CA TRP A 62 -14.50 13.27 -23.20
C TRP A 62 -13.59 13.70 -24.33
N MET A 63 -12.30 13.43 -24.19
CA MET A 63 -11.29 13.78 -25.19
C MET A 63 -10.44 12.57 -25.54
N GLY A 64 -10.11 12.46 -26.82
CA GLY A 64 -9.19 11.44 -27.34
C GLY A 64 -7.85 12.07 -27.70
N SER A 65 -6.78 11.30 -27.57
CA SER A 65 -5.44 11.64 -28.03
C SER A 65 -4.70 10.38 -28.52
N PRO A 66 -3.52 10.51 -29.14
CA PRO A 66 -2.64 9.35 -29.40
C PRO A 66 -2.08 8.70 -28.11
N GLU A 67 -2.25 9.36 -26.97
CA GLU A 67 -1.73 8.97 -25.66
C GLU A 67 -2.90 8.79 -24.67
N GLY A 68 -3.97 8.11 -25.09
CA GLY A 68 -5.09 7.74 -24.23
C GLY A 68 -6.27 8.71 -24.26
N ALA A 69 -7.24 8.44 -23.39
CA ALA A 69 -8.47 9.20 -23.26
C ALA A 69 -8.50 10.03 -21.97
N VAL A 70 -9.21 11.15 -21.99
CA VAL A 70 -9.40 12.04 -20.84
C VAL A 70 -10.88 12.28 -20.64
N CYS A 71 -11.36 12.14 -19.40
CA CYS A 71 -12.66 12.67 -18.98
C CYS A 71 -12.42 13.92 -18.12
N PHE A 72 -13.17 14.98 -18.41
CA PHE A 72 -13.12 16.25 -17.70
C PHE A 72 -14.49 16.60 -17.12
N LEU A 73 -14.50 16.91 -15.83
CA LEU A 73 -15.67 17.30 -15.03
C LEU A 73 -15.50 18.77 -14.64
N PRO A 74 -15.97 19.73 -15.47
CA PRO A 74 -15.70 21.16 -15.26
C PRO A 74 -16.25 21.72 -13.93
N GLU A 75 -17.32 21.11 -13.41
CA GLU A 75 -17.99 21.53 -12.18
C GLU A 75 -17.33 20.99 -10.90
N CYS A 76 -16.37 20.07 -11.00
CA CYS A 76 -15.68 19.52 -9.84
C CYS A 76 -14.55 20.43 -9.35
N GLU A 77 -14.10 20.24 -8.11
CA GLU A 77 -12.90 20.89 -7.56
C GLU A 77 -11.66 20.51 -8.39
N PRO A 78 -10.67 21.40 -8.59
CA PRO A 78 -9.53 21.20 -9.51
C PRO A 78 -8.82 19.84 -9.42
N GLN A 79 -8.69 19.29 -8.21
CA GLN A 79 -8.07 17.99 -7.92
C GLN A 79 -8.91 16.76 -8.33
N SER A 80 -10.19 16.96 -8.66
CA SER A 80 -11.16 15.93 -9.04
C SER A 80 -11.76 16.17 -10.44
N GLN A 81 -11.26 17.15 -11.19
CA GLN A 81 -11.79 17.49 -12.52
C GLN A 81 -11.32 16.54 -13.61
N TRP A 82 -10.12 15.99 -13.49
CA TRP A 82 -9.45 15.24 -14.56
C TRP A 82 -9.36 13.76 -14.22
N PHE A 83 -9.72 12.93 -15.20
CA PHE A 83 -9.51 11.49 -15.18
C PHE A 83 -8.78 11.08 -16.44
N TYR A 84 -7.59 10.51 -16.27
CA TYR A 84 -6.76 10.04 -17.37
C TYR A 84 -6.84 8.52 -17.50
N PHE A 85 -7.14 8.06 -18.72
CA PHE A 85 -7.23 6.65 -19.05
C PHE A 85 -6.14 6.28 -20.05
N TRP A 86 -5.14 5.54 -19.58
CA TRP A 86 -4.00 5.09 -20.35
C TRP A 86 -3.69 3.62 -20.07
N GLY A 87 -3.29 2.89 -21.11
CA GLY A 87 -2.87 1.50 -21.02
C GLY A 87 -3.99 0.48 -20.82
N ARG A 88 -3.58 -0.79 -20.70
CA ARG A 88 -4.48 -1.95 -20.74
C ARG A 88 -5.45 -2.10 -19.56
N ARG A 89 -5.25 -1.33 -18.47
CA ARG A 89 -6.26 -1.19 -17.42
C ARG A 89 -7.58 -0.64 -17.96
N TYR A 90 -7.51 0.22 -18.99
CA TYR A 90 -8.67 0.95 -19.51
C TYR A 90 -8.90 0.75 -21.00
N LEU A 91 -7.83 0.58 -21.79
CA LEU A 91 -7.86 0.67 -23.24
C LEU A 91 -7.05 -0.47 -23.91
N PRO A 92 -7.55 -1.07 -25.01
CA PRO A 92 -6.79 -2.03 -25.82
C PRO A 92 -5.45 -1.50 -26.34
N ASP A 93 -5.42 -0.21 -26.70
CA ASP A 93 -4.25 0.60 -27.02
C ASP A 93 -4.53 2.09 -26.73
N ASN A 94 -3.50 2.93 -26.79
CA ASN A 94 -3.61 4.34 -26.39
C ASN A 94 -4.05 5.27 -27.52
N ASN A 95 -4.07 4.84 -28.78
CA ASN A 95 -4.31 5.75 -29.89
C ASN A 95 -5.81 5.91 -30.15
N ILE A 96 -6.40 6.98 -29.61
CA ILE A 96 -7.84 7.21 -29.68
C ILE A 96 -8.26 7.73 -31.05
N VAL A 97 -9.08 6.94 -31.73
CA VAL A 97 -9.68 7.24 -33.04
C VAL A 97 -10.99 8.01 -32.88
N ASN A 98 -11.83 7.59 -31.94
CA ASN A 98 -13.14 8.22 -31.73
C ASN A 98 -13.67 7.99 -30.31
N ILE A 99 -14.46 8.93 -29.80
CA ILE A 99 -15.17 8.80 -28.52
C ILE A 99 -16.63 9.21 -28.69
N ILE A 100 -17.52 8.39 -28.18
CA ILE A 100 -18.97 8.63 -28.20
C ILE A 100 -19.52 8.45 -26.80
N PRO A 101 -19.89 9.54 -26.12
CA PRO A 101 -20.55 9.47 -24.83
C PRO A 101 -21.93 8.80 -24.91
N ASP A 102 -22.32 8.13 -23.84
CA ASP A 102 -23.66 7.64 -23.61
C ASP A 102 -24.15 8.04 -22.19
N ALA A 103 -25.28 7.49 -21.76
CA ALA A 103 -25.85 7.83 -20.45
C ALA A 103 -24.98 7.40 -19.26
N LYS A 104 -24.07 6.44 -19.45
CA LYS A 104 -23.30 5.80 -18.37
C LYS A 104 -21.83 6.24 -18.39
N GLY A 105 -21.30 6.53 -19.57
CA GLY A 105 -19.95 7.06 -19.74
C GLY A 105 -19.63 7.29 -21.20
N ALA A 106 -18.63 6.60 -21.74
CA ALA A 106 -18.27 6.73 -23.15
C ALA A 106 -17.71 5.46 -23.79
N TRP A 107 -18.12 5.24 -25.04
CA TRP A 107 -17.51 4.27 -25.94
C TRP A 107 -16.28 4.89 -26.58
N VAL A 108 -15.12 4.29 -26.34
CA VAL A 108 -13.82 4.73 -26.84
C VAL A 108 -13.34 3.73 -27.88
N ARG A 109 -13.18 4.19 -29.12
CA ARG A 109 -12.55 3.41 -30.18
C ARG A 109 -11.08 3.79 -30.28
N THR A 110 -10.23 2.78 -30.17
CA THR A 110 -8.78 2.87 -30.38
C THR A 110 -8.43 2.29 -31.76
N GLU A 111 -7.15 2.20 -32.13
CA GLU A 111 -6.76 1.58 -33.40
C GLU A 111 -7.03 0.08 -33.43
N THR A 112 -6.83 -0.59 -32.29
CA THR A 112 -6.88 -2.05 -32.17
C THR A 112 -8.16 -2.56 -31.54
N GLY A 113 -9.00 -1.71 -30.94
CA GLY A 113 -10.19 -2.17 -30.25
C GLY A 113 -11.17 -1.08 -29.81
N ILE A 114 -12.11 -1.49 -28.95
CA ILE A 114 -13.16 -0.64 -28.40
C ILE A 114 -13.29 -0.92 -26.91
N SER A 115 -13.37 0.15 -26.12
CA SER A 115 -13.67 0.10 -24.67
C SER A 115 -14.96 0.83 -24.39
N HIS A 116 -15.63 0.45 -23.29
CA HIS A 116 -16.68 1.26 -22.69
C HIS A 116 -16.20 1.70 -21.31
N LEU A 117 -15.94 2.99 -21.14
CA LEU A 117 -15.52 3.58 -19.88
C LEU A 117 -16.77 4.08 -19.15
N GLU A 118 -17.05 3.50 -17.98
CA GLU A 118 -18.26 3.75 -17.21
C GLU A 118 -17.91 4.16 -15.77
N PHE A 119 -18.59 5.21 -15.28
CA PHE A 119 -18.53 5.57 -13.86
C PHE A 119 -19.66 4.88 -13.12
N LYS A 120 -19.32 3.81 -12.39
CA LYS A 120 -20.29 3.08 -11.56
C LYS A 120 -20.17 3.54 -10.12
N PRO A 121 -21.28 3.90 -9.45
CA PRO A 121 -21.28 4.10 -8.02
C PRO A 121 -20.75 2.85 -7.32
N PHE A 122 -19.72 3.04 -6.50
CA PHE A 122 -19.05 1.96 -5.79
C PHE A 122 -18.59 2.48 -4.44
N ASP A 123 -19.16 1.96 -3.36
CA ASP A 123 -18.77 2.34 -2.02
C ASP A 123 -17.57 1.52 -1.52
N LEU A 124 -16.92 2.03 -0.46
CA LEU A 124 -15.72 1.40 0.11
C LEU A 124 -16.02 0.03 0.74
N ALA A 125 -17.25 -0.23 1.19
CA ALA A 125 -17.63 -1.52 1.77
C ALA A 125 -17.69 -2.61 0.69
N ARG A 126 -18.34 -2.33 -0.45
CA ARG A 126 -18.36 -3.23 -1.62
C ARG A 126 -16.97 -3.48 -2.18
N LYS A 127 -16.07 -2.49 -2.05
CA LYS A 127 -14.65 -2.61 -2.42
C LYS A 127 -13.87 -3.51 -1.49
N SER A 128 -14.10 -3.37 -0.19
CA SER A 128 -13.60 -4.31 0.81
C SER A 128 -14.02 -5.75 0.47
N ASP A 129 -15.33 -5.98 0.26
CA ASP A 129 -15.84 -7.30 -0.11
C ASP A 129 -15.24 -7.86 -1.41
N PHE A 130 -14.92 -6.99 -2.37
CA PHE A 130 -14.28 -7.38 -3.61
C PHE A 130 -12.85 -7.88 -3.38
N PHE A 131 -12.03 -7.15 -2.61
CA PHE A 131 -10.66 -7.57 -2.30
C PHE A 131 -10.63 -8.80 -1.37
N LEU A 132 -11.55 -8.89 -0.41
CA LEU A 132 -11.71 -10.10 0.42
C LEU A 132 -11.97 -11.35 -0.43
N ARG A 133 -12.87 -11.25 -1.43
CA ARG A 133 -13.11 -12.36 -2.36
C ARG A 133 -11.89 -12.67 -3.23
N ARG A 134 -11.16 -11.65 -3.70
CA ARG A 134 -9.93 -11.84 -4.49
C ARG A 134 -8.91 -12.66 -3.70
N ILE A 135 -8.62 -12.27 -2.46
CA ILE A 135 -7.61 -12.94 -1.63
C ILE A 135 -7.88 -14.44 -1.59
N ARG A 136 -9.11 -14.83 -1.25
CA ARG A 136 -9.53 -16.24 -1.19
C ARG A 136 -9.46 -16.98 -2.53
N GLN A 137 -9.68 -16.27 -3.64
CA GLN A 137 -9.71 -16.90 -4.97
C GLN A 137 -8.31 -17.11 -5.56
N ARG A 138 -7.39 -16.18 -5.32
CA ARG A 138 -6.14 -16.07 -6.10
C ARG A 138 -4.91 -15.63 -5.30
N HIS A 139 -5.00 -15.55 -3.98
CA HIS A 139 -3.85 -15.20 -3.13
C HIS A 139 -3.72 -16.04 -1.86
N ASP A 140 -4.71 -16.86 -1.50
CA ASP A 140 -4.63 -17.75 -0.34
C ASP A 140 -3.72 -18.96 -0.65
N ARG A 141 -2.53 -18.95 -0.07
CA ARG A 141 -1.60 -20.08 -0.07
C ARG A 141 -1.47 -20.62 1.34
N TYR A 142 -2.31 -21.58 1.73
CA TYR A 142 -2.28 -22.18 3.08
C TYR A 142 -2.56 -21.18 4.22
N GLY A 143 -3.35 -20.15 3.96
CA GLY A 143 -3.63 -19.04 4.88
C GLY A 143 -2.68 -17.85 4.74
N TYR A 144 -1.58 -17.96 3.98
CA TYR A 144 -0.73 -16.82 3.62
C TYR A 144 -1.38 -16.00 2.51
N VAL A 145 -1.24 -14.67 2.59
CA VAL A 145 -1.54 -13.78 1.47
C VAL A 145 -0.32 -13.73 0.56
N ALA A 146 -0.36 -14.55 -0.48
CA ALA A 146 0.74 -14.78 -1.40
C ALA A 146 0.72 -13.83 -2.60
N ASP A 147 1.91 -13.61 -3.16
CA ASP A 147 2.05 -12.97 -4.46
C ASP A 147 1.43 -13.85 -5.56
N CYS A 148 0.91 -13.20 -6.60
CA CYS A 148 0.15 -13.83 -7.68
C CYS A 148 0.77 -13.46 -9.04
N ASP A 149 1.50 -14.41 -9.62
CA ASP A 149 2.01 -14.30 -10.98
C ASP A 149 0.91 -14.60 -12.00
N LEU A 150 0.91 -13.89 -13.12
CA LEU A 150 0.07 -14.13 -14.29
C LEU A 150 0.93 -14.54 -15.50
N PRO A 151 1.21 -15.85 -15.68
CA PRO A 151 1.92 -16.40 -16.83
C PRO A 151 1.37 -15.92 -18.18
N ARG A 152 0.05 -15.74 -18.29
CA ARG A 152 -0.58 -15.06 -19.42
C ARG A 152 -0.99 -13.65 -18.96
N PRO A 153 -0.41 -12.58 -19.53
CA PRO A 153 -0.65 -11.23 -19.05
C PRO A 153 -2.13 -10.83 -18.98
N GLY A 154 -2.58 -10.45 -17.78
CA GLY A 154 -3.96 -10.06 -17.47
C GLY A 154 -5.00 -11.18 -17.46
N ASP A 155 -4.60 -12.42 -17.73
CA ASP A 155 -5.50 -13.57 -17.65
C ASP A 155 -5.48 -14.16 -16.24
N LEU A 156 -6.47 -13.76 -15.45
CA LEU A 156 -6.67 -14.20 -14.06
C LEU A 156 -6.91 -15.70 -13.92
N SER A 157 -7.21 -16.44 -15.00
CA SER A 157 -7.32 -17.90 -14.95
C SER A 157 -5.97 -18.62 -15.04
N SER A 158 -4.91 -17.91 -15.43
CA SER A 158 -3.57 -18.47 -15.60
C SER A 158 -2.71 -18.42 -14.32
N PHE A 159 -3.26 -17.87 -13.24
CA PHE A 159 -2.48 -17.45 -12.08
C PHE A 159 -1.67 -18.57 -11.44
N ARG A 160 -0.55 -18.17 -10.83
CA ARG A 160 0.29 -19.03 -9.99
C ARG A 160 0.67 -18.28 -8.72
N LEU A 161 0.35 -18.88 -7.58
CA LEU A 161 0.78 -18.37 -6.28
C LEU A 161 2.28 -18.62 -6.09
N THR A 162 3.00 -17.61 -5.62
CA THR A 162 4.43 -17.71 -5.36
C THR A 162 4.74 -17.39 -3.89
N PRO A 163 5.75 -18.04 -3.30
CA PRO A 163 6.29 -17.58 -2.03
C PRO A 163 6.98 -16.24 -2.24
N SER A 164 6.77 -15.33 -1.29
CA SER A 164 7.42 -14.02 -1.26
C SER A 164 8.49 -14.00 -0.18
N ASP A 165 9.52 -13.16 -0.34
CA ASP A 165 10.41 -12.85 0.77
C ASP A 165 9.67 -12.21 1.95
N ASN A 166 8.43 -11.76 1.74
CA ASN A 166 7.63 -11.03 2.72
C ASN A 166 6.26 -11.66 3.02
N ASP A 167 6.14 -12.99 2.92
CA ASP A 167 4.86 -13.67 3.19
C ASP A 167 4.31 -13.30 4.58
N GLY A 168 5.17 -13.20 5.60
CA GLY A 168 4.73 -12.89 6.96
C GLY A 168 4.29 -11.43 7.10
N LEU A 169 5.00 -10.45 6.54
CA LEU A 169 4.55 -9.05 6.55
C LEU A 169 3.20 -8.89 5.83
N TRP A 170 3.06 -9.42 4.60
CA TRP A 170 1.81 -9.28 3.83
C TRP A 170 0.64 -9.98 4.51
N THR A 171 0.88 -11.17 5.06
CA THR A 171 -0.13 -11.90 5.83
C THR A 171 -0.50 -11.15 7.11
N ALA A 172 0.46 -10.53 7.80
CA ALA A 172 0.21 -9.74 9.00
C ALA A 172 -0.69 -8.52 8.74
N ILE A 173 -0.49 -7.80 7.63
CA ILE A 173 -1.36 -6.70 7.21
C ILE A 173 -2.80 -7.18 7.04
N TYR A 174 -3.00 -8.35 6.42
CA TYR A 174 -4.32 -8.94 6.25
C TYR A 174 -4.94 -9.42 7.57
N VAL A 175 -4.16 -10.07 8.45
CA VAL A 175 -4.61 -10.46 9.79
C VAL A 175 -5.10 -9.25 10.59
N ALA A 176 -4.33 -8.16 10.59
CA ALA A 176 -4.72 -6.92 11.25
C ALA A 176 -6.01 -6.34 10.66
N ALA A 177 -6.14 -6.30 9.34
CA ALA A 177 -7.35 -5.84 8.66
C ALA A 177 -8.59 -6.66 9.04
N GLU A 178 -8.49 -7.99 9.07
CA GLU A 178 -9.59 -8.89 9.47
C GLU A 178 -9.92 -8.76 10.97
N CYS A 179 -8.93 -8.55 11.84
CA CYS A 179 -9.16 -8.25 13.26
C CYS A 179 -9.95 -6.95 13.46
N PHE A 180 -9.58 -5.87 12.74
CA PHE A 180 -10.35 -4.62 12.76
C PHE A 180 -11.75 -4.82 12.17
N ARG A 181 -11.87 -5.56 11.06
CA ARG A 181 -13.17 -5.91 10.48
C ARG A 181 -14.04 -6.64 11.49
N TYR A 182 -13.51 -7.64 12.19
CA TYR A 182 -14.22 -8.37 13.22
C TYR A 182 -14.65 -7.43 14.37
N ALA A 183 -13.76 -6.57 14.85
CA ALA A 183 -14.09 -5.64 15.93
C ALA A 183 -15.24 -4.68 15.57
N VAL A 184 -15.30 -4.23 14.30
CA VAL A 184 -16.35 -3.33 13.79
C VAL A 184 -17.66 -4.07 13.50
N THR A 185 -17.59 -5.25 12.86
CA THR A 185 -18.76 -5.91 12.26
C THR A 185 -19.29 -7.09 13.08
N ARG A 186 -18.46 -7.67 13.96
CA ARG A 186 -18.69 -8.96 14.63
C ARG A 186 -18.96 -10.11 13.65
N SER A 187 -18.49 -10.00 12.41
CA SER A 187 -18.69 -11.00 11.38
C SER A 187 -17.96 -12.32 11.73
N PRO A 188 -18.67 -13.47 11.79
CA PRO A 188 -18.01 -14.77 11.97
C PRO A 188 -17.00 -15.09 10.86
N GLU A 189 -17.25 -14.61 9.64
CA GLU A 189 -16.31 -14.75 8.53
C GLU A 189 -15.01 -13.96 8.79
N ALA A 190 -15.09 -12.77 9.38
CA ALA A 190 -13.91 -11.98 9.73
C ALA A 190 -13.06 -12.68 10.78
N LEU A 191 -13.73 -13.26 11.76
CA LEU A 191 -13.07 -14.04 12.81
C LEU A 191 -12.37 -15.28 12.24
N ASP A 192 -13.03 -16.01 11.35
CA ASP A 192 -12.47 -17.19 10.68
C ASP A 192 -11.23 -16.82 9.84
N HIS A 193 -11.36 -15.81 8.97
CA HIS A 193 -10.25 -15.34 8.14
C HIS A 193 -9.05 -14.88 8.98
N ALA A 194 -9.29 -14.07 10.03
CA ALA A 194 -8.23 -13.62 10.93
C ALA A 194 -7.50 -14.82 11.55
N ARG A 195 -8.23 -15.84 12.01
CA ARG A 195 -7.66 -17.04 12.64
C ARG A 195 -6.87 -17.90 11.68
N VAL A 196 -7.38 -18.12 10.47
CA VAL A 196 -6.68 -18.92 9.44
C VAL A 196 -5.33 -18.29 9.11
N SER A 197 -5.31 -16.99 8.82
CA SER A 197 -4.07 -16.28 8.47
C SER A 197 -3.16 -16.06 9.69
N LEU A 198 -3.71 -15.87 10.89
CA LEU A 198 -2.91 -15.83 12.12
C LEU A 198 -2.22 -17.16 12.39
N ALA A 199 -2.92 -18.29 12.19
CA ALA A 199 -2.31 -19.61 12.32
C ALA A 199 -1.18 -19.82 11.30
N ALA A 200 -1.34 -19.33 10.07
CA ALA A 200 -0.27 -19.33 9.06
C ALA A 200 0.94 -18.49 9.51
N LEU A 201 0.70 -17.29 10.07
CA LEU A 201 1.76 -16.44 10.60
C LEU A 201 2.54 -17.11 11.75
N LEU A 202 1.84 -17.69 12.73
CA LEU A 202 2.46 -18.43 13.85
C LEU A 202 3.27 -19.64 13.35
N ARG A 203 2.84 -20.26 12.25
CA ARG A 203 3.52 -21.41 11.65
C ARG A 203 4.88 -21.05 11.06
N LEU A 204 5.13 -19.80 10.66
CA LEU A 204 6.45 -19.38 10.17
C LEU A 204 7.53 -19.54 11.23
N GLU A 205 7.23 -19.31 12.52
CA GLU A 205 8.18 -19.61 13.61
C GLU A 205 8.24 -21.11 13.94
N ALA A 206 7.09 -21.79 13.93
CA ALA A 206 7.06 -23.21 14.27
C ALA A 206 7.84 -24.09 13.28
N ILE A 207 7.82 -23.78 11.98
CA ILE A 207 8.38 -24.64 10.92
C ILE A 207 9.93 -24.71 10.97
N THR A 208 10.59 -23.69 11.52
CA THR A 208 12.05 -23.59 11.50
C THR A 208 12.72 -24.54 12.48
N GLY A 209 12.00 -24.91 13.56
CA GLY A 209 12.57 -25.63 14.70
C GLY A 209 13.55 -24.80 15.54
N ILE A 210 13.75 -23.52 15.23
CA ILE A 210 14.64 -22.60 15.94
C ILE A 210 13.76 -21.67 16.78
N ALA A 211 13.82 -21.82 18.10
CA ALA A 211 12.97 -21.06 19.02
C ALA A 211 13.14 -19.54 18.82
N GLY A 212 12.04 -18.87 18.48
CA GLY A 212 11.97 -17.43 18.26
C GLY A 212 12.48 -16.94 16.90
N PHE A 213 12.76 -17.83 15.96
CA PHE A 213 13.17 -17.49 14.60
C PHE A 213 12.08 -17.85 13.59
N PRO A 214 11.31 -16.87 13.07
CA PRO A 214 10.36 -17.10 11.98
C PRO A 214 11.07 -17.27 10.64
N ALA A 215 10.55 -18.15 9.78
CA ALA A 215 10.89 -18.21 8.36
C ALA A 215 10.31 -17.01 7.60
N ARG A 216 10.91 -16.68 6.44
CA ARG A 216 10.35 -15.68 5.50
C ARG A 216 9.15 -16.20 4.73
N ALA A 217 9.23 -17.48 4.37
CA ALA A 217 8.27 -18.18 3.55
C ALA A 217 8.38 -19.68 3.83
N LEU A 218 7.35 -20.42 3.46
CA LEU A 218 7.40 -21.88 3.40
C LEU A 218 6.62 -22.40 2.21
N ILE A 219 7.00 -23.57 1.69
CA ILE A 219 6.38 -24.24 0.55
C ILE A 219 6.27 -25.74 0.82
N ARG A 220 5.28 -26.41 0.20
CA ARG A 220 5.24 -27.88 0.20
C ARG A 220 6.16 -28.42 -0.88
N LYS A 221 6.61 -29.67 -0.70
CA LYS A 221 7.26 -30.42 -1.75
C LYS A 221 6.42 -30.42 -3.03
N GLY A 222 7.00 -29.95 -4.13
CA GLY A 222 6.35 -29.85 -5.44
C GLY A 222 5.74 -28.49 -5.76
N ASP A 223 5.63 -27.59 -4.78
CA ASP A 223 5.29 -26.19 -5.03
C ASP A 223 6.42 -25.48 -5.80
N TYR A 224 6.08 -24.35 -6.41
CA TYR A 224 7.10 -23.47 -6.98
C TYR A 224 8.03 -22.96 -5.87
N ARG A 225 9.32 -23.25 -6.02
CA ARG A 225 10.40 -22.77 -5.16
C ARG A 225 11.08 -21.58 -5.83
N ASP A 226 11.13 -20.46 -5.14
CA ASP A 226 11.96 -19.33 -5.58
C ASP A 226 13.43 -19.79 -5.68
N PRO A 227 14.10 -19.61 -6.84
CA PRO A 227 15.49 -20.00 -6.99
C PRO A 227 16.44 -19.18 -6.10
N VAL A 228 16.02 -18.02 -5.59
CA VAL A 228 16.83 -17.13 -4.76
C VAL A 228 16.64 -17.42 -3.27
N GLY A 229 17.69 -17.15 -2.50
CA GLY A 229 17.68 -17.21 -1.03
C GLY A 229 18.05 -18.57 -0.46
N GLU A 230 18.12 -18.62 0.87
CA GLU A 230 18.47 -19.82 1.61
C GLU A 230 17.21 -20.59 1.98
N TRP A 231 17.11 -21.85 1.55
CA TRP A 231 15.96 -22.71 1.83
C TRP A 231 16.38 -23.99 2.55
N HIS A 232 15.53 -24.45 3.45
CA HIS A 232 15.79 -25.56 4.35
C HIS A 232 14.63 -26.55 4.33
N TRP A 233 14.94 -27.81 4.08
CA TRP A 233 13.96 -28.89 4.22
C TRP A 233 13.66 -29.18 5.69
N THR A 234 12.39 -29.42 5.99
CA THR A 234 11.99 -30.02 7.27
C THR A 234 12.50 -31.47 7.36
N PRO A 235 12.72 -32.01 8.57
CA PRO A 235 13.28 -33.36 8.73
C PRO A 235 12.47 -34.48 8.06
N ASP A 236 11.15 -34.30 7.91
CA ASP A 236 10.25 -35.23 7.21
C ASP A 236 10.32 -35.12 5.67
N GLY A 237 10.95 -34.07 5.13
CA GLY A 237 11.08 -33.83 3.70
C GLY A 237 9.80 -33.37 3.01
N GLU A 238 8.78 -32.96 3.76
CA GLU A 238 7.47 -32.56 3.22
C GLU A 238 7.37 -31.04 2.96
N TRP A 239 8.14 -30.24 3.69
CA TRP A 239 8.14 -28.79 3.58
C TRP A 239 9.55 -28.24 3.40
N GLU A 240 9.64 -27.12 2.70
CA GLU A 240 10.85 -26.31 2.62
C GLU A 240 10.51 -24.90 3.12
N TRP A 241 11.38 -24.30 3.91
CA TRP A 241 11.19 -22.95 4.43
C TRP A 241 12.40 -22.06 4.12
N LYS A 242 12.14 -20.77 3.90
CA LYS A 242 13.15 -19.77 3.51
C LYS A 242 13.69 -19.03 4.73
N GLY A 243 15.01 -19.03 4.89
CA GLY A 243 15.74 -18.36 5.98
C GLY A 243 16.13 -16.91 5.65
N ASP A 244 17.17 -16.41 6.34
CA ASP A 244 17.63 -15.00 6.30
C ASP A 244 16.50 -13.97 6.50
N THR A 245 15.69 -14.23 7.52
CA THR A 245 14.52 -13.43 7.88
C THR A 245 14.88 -11.99 8.17
N SER A 246 14.15 -11.06 7.54
CA SER A 246 14.40 -9.64 7.66
C SER A 246 13.56 -9.01 8.78
N SER A 247 13.88 -7.77 9.12
CA SER A 247 13.21 -7.02 10.17
C SER A 247 11.74 -6.74 9.86
N ASP A 248 11.42 -6.49 8.60
CA ASP A 248 10.07 -6.37 8.03
C ASP A 248 9.10 -7.48 8.48
N GLU A 249 9.57 -8.72 8.49
CA GLU A 249 8.81 -9.86 8.97
C GLU A 249 8.47 -9.67 10.45
N LEU A 250 9.44 -9.34 11.30
CA LEU A 250 9.20 -9.14 12.72
C LEU A 250 8.23 -7.98 12.99
N VAL A 251 8.36 -6.87 12.26
CA VAL A 251 7.44 -5.73 12.34
C VAL A 251 6.01 -6.18 12.06
N GLY A 252 5.79 -6.89 10.95
CA GLY A 252 4.48 -7.45 10.61
C GLY A 252 3.96 -8.37 11.71
N HIS A 253 4.78 -9.31 12.17
CA HIS A 253 4.40 -10.28 13.21
C HIS A 253 3.95 -9.57 14.49
N PHE A 254 4.76 -8.67 15.06
CA PHE A 254 4.41 -7.97 16.30
C PHE A 254 3.23 -7.00 16.11
N PHE A 255 3.08 -6.38 14.95
CA PHE A 255 1.90 -5.57 14.62
C PHE A 255 0.62 -6.41 14.65
N ALA A 256 0.59 -7.52 13.92
CA ALA A 256 -0.57 -8.41 13.87
C ALA A 256 -0.84 -9.08 15.23
N TYR A 257 0.21 -9.50 15.95
CA TYR A 257 0.09 -10.12 17.27
C TYR A 257 -0.52 -9.19 18.31
N SER A 258 -0.12 -7.91 18.34
CA SER A 258 -0.72 -6.93 19.24
C SER A 258 -2.22 -6.78 18.97
N ILE A 259 -2.59 -6.62 17.69
CA ILE A 259 -3.99 -6.40 17.28
C ILE A 259 -4.84 -7.65 17.53
N ALA A 260 -4.35 -8.82 17.16
CA ALA A 260 -5.06 -10.07 17.36
C ALA A 260 -5.29 -10.36 18.86
N TYR A 261 -4.28 -10.10 19.70
CA TYR A 261 -4.39 -10.27 21.14
C TYR A 261 -5.50 -9.40 21.76
N ASP A 262 -5.62 -8.16 21.30
CA ASP A 262 -6.58 -7.19 21.83
C ASP A 262 -8.00 -7.35 21.26
N LEU A 263 -8.12 -7.72 19.98
CA LEU A 263 -9.40 -7.66 19.25
C LEU A 263 -10.08 -9.00 19.02
N LEU A 264 -9.34 -10.11 19.02
CA LEU A 264 -9.95 -11.43 18.90
C LEU A 264 -10.60 -11.85 20.23
N PRO A 265 -11.78 -12.50 20.19
CA PRO A 265 -12.63 -12.63 21.36
C PRO A 265 -12.11 -13.69 22.35
N ASP A 266 -11.47 -14.76 21.87
CA ASP A 266 -11.28 -15.97 22.66
C ASP A 266 -9.89 -16.02 23.30
N GLU A 267 -9.80 -16.58 24.51
CA GLU A 267 -8.50 -16.78 25.17
C GLU A 267 -7.61 -17.76 24.40
N SER A 268 -8.18 -18.66 23.60
CA SER A 268 -7.40 -19.52 22.71
C SER A 268 -6.58 -18.71 21.69
N ASP A 269 -7.12 -17.60 21.18
CA ASP A 269 -6.41 -16.72 20.25
C ASP A 269 -5.22 -16.05 20.98
N ARG A 270 -5.48 -15.50 22.17
CA ARG A 270 -4.45 -14.91 23.03
C ARG A 270 -3.37 -15.91 23.44
N ALA A 271 -3.76 -17.13 23.80
CA ALA A 271 -2.87 -18.20 24.21
C ALA A 271 -2.01 -18.74 23.05
N ALA A 272 -2.48 -18.64 21.80
CA ALA A 272 -1.68 -19.01 20.63
C ALA A 272 -0.58 -17.98 20.34
N VAL A 273 -0.88 -16.69 20.46
CA VAL A 273 0.05 -15.60 20.12
C VAL A 273 1.09 -15.34 21.20
N ARG A 274 0.66 -15.29 22.47
CA ARG A 274 1.50 -14.96 23.64
C ARG A 274 2.86 -15.70 23.67
N PRO A 275 2.92 -17.04 23.55
CA PRO A 275 4.20 -17.76 23.63
C PRO A 275 5.10 -17.54 22.41
N VAL A 276 4.54 -17.33 21.21
CA VAL A 276 5.34 -17.08 19.99
C VAL A 276 6.01 -15.71 20.08
N ALA A 277 5.25 -14.66 20.40
CA ALA A 277 5.78 -13.31 20.60
C ALA A 277 6.86 -13.29 21.70
N ALA A 278 6.64 -14.03 22.80
CA ALA A 278 7.61 -14.18 23.87
C ALA A 278 8.91 -14.84 23.40
N ARG A 279 8.83 -15.93 22.62
CA ARG A 279 10.03 -16.61 22.09
C ARG A 279 10.82 -15.73 21.15
N ILE A 280 10.16 -15.00 20.24
CA ILE A 280 10.84 -14.08 19.32
C ILE A 280 11.54 -12.95 20.08
N ALA A 281 10.84 -12.28 21.00
CA ALA A 281 11.43 -11.21 21.79
C ALA A 281 12.58 -11.74 22.67
N ARG A 282 12.42 -12.92 23.26
CA ARG A 282 13.45 -13.60 24.04
C ARG A 282 14.68 -13.89 23.19
N HIS A 283 14.47 -14.44 22.00
CA HIS A 283 15.53 -14.76 21.05
C HIS A 283 16.37 -13.53 20.73
N LEU A 284 15.75 -12.39 20.45
CA LEU A 284 16.46 -11.12 20.22
C LEU A 284 17.30 -10.73 21.44
N LEU A 285 16.76 -10.81 22.66
CA LEU A 285 17.50 -10.47 23.88
C LEU A 285 18.70 -11.41 24.12
N ASP A 286 18.48 -12.71 23.98
CA ASP A 286 19.49 -13.74 24.23
C ASP A 286 20.65 -13.68 23.21
N HIS A 287 20.39 -13.16 22.00
CA HIS A 287 21.39 -12.98 20.94
C HIS A 287 21.87 -11.53 20.78
N GLY A 288 21.85 -10.76 21.87
CA GLY A 288 22.44 -9.41 21.88
C GLY A 288 21.74 -8.43 20.94
N LEU A 289 20.42 -8.53 20.83
CA LEU A 289 19.54 -7.75 19.96
C LEU A 289 19.71 -8.08 18.46
N ASN A 290 20.01 -9.33 18.13
CA ASN A 290 20.07 -9.80 16.74
C ASN A 290 19.13 -11.00 16.54
N LEU A 291 18.54 -11.09 15.35
CA LEU A 291 17.83 -12.27 14.90
C LEU A 291 18.87 -13.24 14.32
N VAL A 292 18.95 -14.44 14.91
CA VAL A 292 19.95 -15.46 14.61
C VAL A 292 19.29 -16.72 14.06
N GLY A 293 19.64 -17.05 12.82
CA GLY A 293 19.07 -18.19 12.09
C GLY A 293 19.97 -19.42 12.05
N PRO A 294 19.80 -20.28 11.03
CA PRO A 294 20.56 -21.51 10.84
C PRO A 294 22.08 -21.34 10.91
N GLY A 295 22.71 -22.22 11.69
CA GLY A 295 24.15 -22.22 11.90
C GLY A 295 24.66 -21.09 12.81
N GLY A 296 23.77 -20.41 13.55
CA GLY A 296 24.14 -19.32 14.45
C GLY A 296 24.47 -18.02 13.72
N ARG A 297 24.03 -17.87 12.46
CA ARG A 297 24.28 -16.67 11.65
C ARG A 297 23.26 -15.59 11.96
N ILE A 298 23.75 -14.36 12.18
CA ILE A 298 22.92 -13.17 12.27
C ILE A 298 22.33 -12.90 10.88
N THR A 299 21.02 -12.68 10.83
CA THR A 299 20.33 -12.31 9.58
C THR A 299 20.80 -10.97 9.06
N ARG A 300 20.61 -10.74 7.75
CA ARG A 300 21.06 -9.49 7.11
C ARG A 300 20.47 -8.24 7.76
N TRP A 301 19.16 -8.25 8.02
CA TRP A 301 18.39 -7.06 8.42
C TRP A 301 17.80 -7.12 9.83
N GLY A 302 17.66 -8.30 10.44
CA GLY A 302 17.20 -8.45 11.83
C GLY A 302 18.29 -8.08 12.84
N ARG A 303 18.73 -6.82 12.84
CA ARG A 303 19.88 -6.33 13.61
C ARG A 303 19.52 -5.05 14.36
N TYR A 304 19.53 -5.14 15.68
CA TYR A 304 19.09 -4.08 16.60
C TYR A 304 20.16 -3.74 17.64
N SER A 305 21.39 -4.22 17.45
CA SER A 305 22.45 -4.09 18.45
C SER A 305 23.19 -2.74 18.37
N PRO A 306 23.73 -2.24 19.49
CA PRO A 306 24.60 -1.06 19.47
C PRO A 306 25.80 -1.21 18.52
N ASP A 307 26.36 -2.41 18.42
CA ASP A 307 27.48 -2.72 17.51
C ASP A 307 27.08 -2.55 16.05
N TYR A 308 25.88 -3.00 15.66
CA TYR A 308 25.36 -2.74 14.33
C TYR A 308 25.17 -1.25 14.09
N PHE A 309 24.55 -0.55 15.04
CA PHE A 309 24.33 0.90 14.95
C PHE A 309 25.61 1.74 14.89
N ALA A 310 26.77 1.18 15.23
CA ALA A 310 28.07 1.82 15.06
C ALA A 310 28.63 1.71 13.63
N THR A 311 28.14 0.76 12.83
CA THR A 311 28.54 0.57 11.42
C THR A 311 27.94 1.65 10.50
N PRO A 312 28.48 1.85 9.28
CA PRO A 312 27.90 2.78 8.32
C PRO A 312 26.43 2.48 7.99
N ASP A 313 26.09 1.22 7.69
CA ASP A 313 24.73 0.79 7.37
C ASP A 313 23.81 0.98 8.58
N GLY A 314 24.23 0.48 9.75
CA GLY A 314 23.41 0.60 10.96
C GLY A 314 23.21 2.03 11.44
N LYS A 315 24.05 3.01 11.06
CA LYS A 315 23.80 4.42 11.35
C LYS A 315 22.60 4.97 10.57
N ALA A 316 22.37 4.50 9.35
CA ALA A 316 21.22 4.87 8.54
C ALA A 316 19.94 4.24 9.11
N ASP A 317 19.99 2.95 9.45
CA ASP A 317 18.84 2.17 9.92
C ASP A 317 18.45 2.48 11.38
N ARG A 318 19.37 3.05 12.16
CA ARG A 318 19.27 3.19 13.61
C ARG A 318 17.94 3.76 14.10
N ALA A 319 17.36 4.75 13.40
CA ALA A 319 16.10 5.36 13.82
C ALA A 319 14.93 4.38 13.70
N LEU A 320 14.81 3.71 12.56
CA LEU A 320 13.80 2.69 12.30
C LEU A 320 14.02 1.48 13.21
N ASN A 321 15.20 0.87 13.20
CA ASN A 321 15.46 -0.35 13.96
C ASN A 321 15.32 -0.12 15.48
N SER A 322 15.61 1.09 15.99
CA SER A 322 15.31 1.45 17.38
C SER A 322 13.79 1.44 17.65
N LEU A 323 12.98 2.00 16.74
CA LEU A 323 11.52 1.99 16.87
C LEU A 323 10.97 0.56 16.84
N GLU A 324 11.45 -0.27 15.93
CA GLU A 324 11.02 -1.66 15.79
C GLU A 324 11.27 -2.46 17.07
N ILE A 325 12.49 -2.47 17.60
CA ILE A 325 12.80 -3.25 18.81
C ILE A 325 12.07 -2.73 20.05
N LEU A 326 11.88 -1.41 20.16
CA LEU A 326 11.08 -0.81 21.22
C LEU A 326 9.62 -1.25 21.13
N SER A 327 9.07 -1.28 19.91
CA SER A 327 7.73 -1.82 19.62
C SER A 327 7.61 -3.30 20.00
N HIS A 328 8.53 -4.14 19.52
CA HIS A 328 8.55 -5.58 19.80
C HIS A 328 8.56 -5.86 21.31
N LEU A 329 9.38 -5.15 22.08
CA LEU A 329 9.46 -5.33 23.54
C LEU A 329 8.20 -4.85 24.27
N ARG A 330 7.58 -3.74 23.84
CA ARG A 330 6.29 -3.29 24.41
C ARG A 330 5.18 -4.28 24.13
N VAL A 331 5.08 -4.80 22.91
CA VAL A 331 4.10 -5.83 22.55
C VAL A 331 4.37 -7.11 23.35
N ALA A 332 5.62 -7.59 23.41
CA ALA A 332 5.97 -8.77 24.20
C ALA A 332 5.59 -8.62 25.68
N TYR A 333 5.87 -7.46 26.30
CA TYR A 333 5.44 -7.17 27.66
C TYR A 333 3.91 -7.13 27.81
N HIS A 334 3.19 -6.47 26.90
CA HIS A 334 1.73 -6.39 26.94
C HIS A 334 1.07 -7.77 26.90
N LEU A 335 1.53 -8.64 26.00
CA LEU A 335 1.00 -9.99 25.81
C LEU A 335 1.29 -10.91 26.99
N THR A 336 2.46 -10.77 27.62
CA THR A 336 2.99 -11.78 28.58
C THR A 336 3.02 -11.31 30.04
N ARG A 337 3.05 -9.99 30.28
CA ARG A 337 3.38 -9.38 31.57
C ARG A 337 4.72 -9.83 32.15
N ASN A 338 5.66 -10.27 31.31
CA ASN A 338 7.00 -10.65 31.74
C ASN A 338 7.88 -9.40 31.85
N ASP A 339 8.24 -9.04 33.09
CA ASP A 339 9.02 -7.84 33.41
C ASP A 339 10.38 -7.77 32.71
N GLN A 340 10.96 -8.90 32.30
CA GLN A 340 12.22 -8.84 31.56
C GLN A 340 12.10 -8.03 30.26
N PHE A 341 10.97 -8.11 29.56
CA PHE A 341 10.75 -7.32 28.34
C PHE A 341 10.61 -5.84 28.66
N LEU A 342 9.94 -5.49 29.76
CA LEU A 342 9.83 -4.10 30.23
C LEU A 342 11.18 -3.55 30.70
N SER A 343 11.97 -4.34 31.44
CA SER A 343 13.31 -3.95 31.86
C SER A 343 14.26 -3.76 30.67
N ALA A 344 14.19 -4.64 29.66
CA ALA A 344 14.96 -4.48 28.43
C ALA A 344 14.53 -3.21 27.67
N TYR A 345 13.22 -2.97 27.54
CA TYR A 345 12.68 -1.74 26.95
C TYR A 345 13.23 -0.49 27.66
N ARG A 346 13.16 -0.45 29.00
CA ARG A 346 13.67 0.68 29.79
C ARG A 346 15.17 0.87 29.64
N ARG A 347 15.96 -0.21 29.66
CA ARG A 347 17.41 -0.14 29.38
C ARG A 347 17.70 0.47 28.01
N LEU A 348 16.98 0.06 26.97
CA LEU A 348 17.18 0.61 25.62
C LEU A 348 16.86 2.11 25.56
N VAL A 349 15.78 2.54 26.22
CA VAL A 349 15.34 3.94 26.26
C VAL A 349 16.26 4.81 27.12
N ASP A 350 16.50 4.41 28.36
CA ASP A 350 17.12 5.25 29.38
C ASP A 350 18.65 5.18 29.34
N ASP A 351 19.24 4.01 29.04
CA ASP A 351 20.70 3.83 29.07
C ASP A 351 21.35 3.92 27.68
N LEU A 352 20.67 3.44 26.63
CA LEU A 352 21.25 3.29 25.28
C LEU A 352 20.73 4.30 24.26
N GLY A 353 19.77 5.14 24.65
CA GLY A 353 19.32 6.27 23.84
C GLY A 353 18.43 5.89 22.64
N TYR A 354 17.72 4.75 22.69
CA TYR A 354 16.99 4.26 21.51
C TYR A 354 15.80 5.14 21.17
N LEU A 355 15.11 5.74 22.16
CA LEU A 355 14.02 6.67 21.89
C LEU A 355 14.51 7.98 21.24
N GLN A 356 15.70 8.44 21.61
CA GLN A 356 16.36 9.58 20.99
C GLN A 356 16.74 9.28 19.53
N ASN A 357 17.02 8.01 19.20
CA ASN A 357 17.15 7.59 17.80
C ASN A 357 15.82 7.70 17.05
N VAL A 358 14.71 7.26 17.67
CA VAL A 358 13.36 7.38 17.08
C VAL A 358 12.97 8.84 16.83
N GLU A 359 13.34 9.78 17.71
CA GLU A 359 13.08 11.21 17.50
C GLU A 359 13.76 11.81 16.26
N GLN A 360 14.68 11.07 15.61
CA GLN A 360 15.23 11.48 14.31
C GLN A 360 14.16 11.52 13.22
N PHE A 361 13.07 10.74 13.35
CA PHE A 361 11.89 10.90 12.51
C PHE A 361 11.23 12.27 12.62
N ALA A 362 11.57 13.13 13.58
CA ALA A 362 11.09 14.52 13.62
C ALA A 362 12.09 15.55 13.08
N THR A 363 13.37 15.19 12.98
CA THR A 363 14.45 16.17 12.81
C THR A 363 15.33 15.93 11.60
N LYS A 364 15.32 14.72 11.04
CA LYS A 364 16.15 14.34 9.89
C LYS A 364 15.29 13.99 8.69
N VAL A 365 15.72 14.47 7.53
CA VAL A 365 15.20 14.05 6.23
C VAL A 365 16.25 13.10 5.63
N PRO A 366 15.88 11.86 5.28
CA PRO A 366 16.78 10.95 4.60
C PRO A 366 17.29 11.54 3.27
N ALA A 367 18.53 11.24 2.90
CA ALA A 367 19.09 11.65 1.61
C ALA A 367 18.45 10.88 0.43
N GLU A 368 18.06 9.64 0.69
CA GLU A 368 17.31 8.76 -0.18
C GLU A 368 16.13 8.21 0.62
N ILE A 369 14.95 8.11 0.02
CA ILE A 369 13.76 7.57 0.66
C ILE A 369 13.61 6.11 0.26
N ASN A 370 13.52 5.24 1.26
CA ASN A 370 13.08 3.87 1.11
C ASN A 370 11.65 3.77 1.66
N TYR A 371 10.66 3.72 0.78
CA TYR A 371 9.23 3.71 1.17
C TYR A 371 8.84 2.48 2.00
N SER A 372 9.62 1.39 1.93
CA SER A 372 9.43 0.25 2.87
C SER A 372 9.71 0.65 4.31
N ASP A 373 10.75 1.46 4.56
CA ASP A 373 11.11 1.90 5.91
C ASP A 373 10.01 2.75 6.54
N GLU A 374 9.25 3.50 5.72
CA GLU A 374 8.10 4.28 6.17
C GLU A 374 6.94 3.37 6.58
N GLU A 375 6.59 2.36 5.77
CA GLU A 375 5.59 1.36 6.13
C GLU A 375 5.96 0.66 7.46
N LEU A 376 7.20 0.20 7.58
CA LEU A 376 7.69 -0.44 8.81
C LEU A 376 7.63 0.50 10.02
N ALA A 377 7.95 1.79 9.83
CA ALA A 377 7.84 2.78 10.88
C ALA A 377 6.38 2.97 11.33
N PHE A 378 5.43 3.16 10.41
CA PHE A 378 4.02 3.34 10.77
C PHE A 378 3.44 2.09 11.45
N LEU A 379 3.75 0.89 10.94
CA LEU A 379 3.33 -0.37 11.57
C LEU A 379 3.94 -0.56 12.97
N SER A 380 5.14 -0.05 13.21
CA SER A 380 5.79 -0.10 14.54
C SER A 380 5.29 1.01 15.49
N PHE A 381 4.96 2.19 14.98
CA PHE A 381 4.38 3.27 15.77
C PHE A 381 3.00 2.89 16.30
N TYR A 382 2.16 2.23 15.52
CA TYR A 382 0.80 1.89 15.93
C TYR A 382 0.71 1.17 17.29
N PRO A 383 1.38 0.01 17.52
CA PRO A 383 1.34 -0.67 18.82
C PRO A 383 1.98 0.18 19.92
N VAL A 384 3.13 0.83 19.68
CA VAL A 384 3.77 1.67 20.72
C VAL A 384 2.86 2.81 21.16
N MET A 385 2.17 3.46 20.22
CA MET A 385 1.21 4.53 20.53
C MET A 385 -0.01 4.03 21.29
N ASN A 386 -0.38 2.76 21.18
CA ASN A 386 -1.48 2.17 21.96
C ASN A 386 -1.01 1.65 23.33
N LEU A 387 0.27 1.29 23.45
CA LEU A 387 0.81 0.62 24.62
C LEU A 387 1.61 1.52 25.56
N GLU A 388 2.26 2.59 25.09
CA GLU A 388 3.09 3.46 25.93
C GLU A 388 2.25 4.26 26.94
N ASP A 389 2.50 3.96 28.21
CA ASP A 389 1.78 4.43 29.38
C ASP A 389 2.55 5.49 30.19
N ASP A 390 3.84 5.67 29.94
CA ASP A 390 4.64 6.78 30.49
C ASP A 390 4.38 8.07 29.69
N PRO A 391 3.77 9.11 30.28
CA PRO A 391 3.43 10.33 29.55
C PRO A 391 4.64 11.04 28.93
N ARG A 392 5.82 10.93 29.56
CA ARG A 392 7.06 11.55 29.06
C ARG A 392 7.57 10.83 27.83
N LEU A 393 7.56 9.49 27.84
CA LEU A 393 7.97 8.70 26.68
C LEU A 393 6.95 8.84 25.55
N ARG A 394 5.65 8.79 25.88
CA ARG A 394 4.56 8.98 24.93
C ARG A 394 4.69 10.29 24.15
N GLN A 395 5.03 11.40 24.83
CA GLN A 395 5.21 12.70 24.17
C GLN A 395 6.35 12.68 23.13
N GLN A 396 7.44 11.95 23.39
CA GLN A 396 8.54 11.79 22.44
C GLN A 396 8.10 10.99 21.20
N TYR A 397 7.37 9.89 21.38
CA TYR A 397 6.79 9.15 20.25
C TYR A 397 5.81 10.00 19.44
N VAL A 398 4.94 10.80 20.09
CA VAL A 398 4.05 11.73 19.38
C VAL A 398 4.84 12.72 18.53
N ARG A 399 5.95 13.28 19.05
CA ARG A 399 6.82 14.18 18.26
C ARG A 399 7.42 13.47 17.05
N ALA A 400 7.96 12.27 17.25
CA ALA A 400 8.56 11.46 16.19
C ALA A 400 7.54 11.08 15.10
N LEU A 401 6.39 10.55 15.48
CA LEU A 401 5.31 10.16 14.58
C LEU A 401 4.74 11.37 13.82
N ARG A 402 4.51 12.50 14.51
CA ARG A 402 4.08 13.75 13.84
C ARG A 402 5.11 14.21 12.81
N GLY A 403 6.39 14.12 13.15
CA GLY A 403 7.49 14.47 12.26
C GLY A 403 7.55 13.62 11.00
N LEU A 404 7.38 12.30 11.15
CA LEU A 404 7.28 11.38 10.02
C LEU A 404 6.05 11.69 9.17
N TRP A 405 4.86 11.76 9.80
CA TRP A 405 3.62 12.08 9.12
C TRP A 405 3.70 13.37 8.31
N LEU A 406 4.24 14.45 8.89
CA LEU A 406 4.42 15.74 8.20
C LEU A 406 5.27 15.64 6.92
N ARG A 407 6.26 14.74 6.87
CA ARG A 407 7.09 14.52 5.68
C ARG A 407 6.40 13.71 4.60
N THR A 408 5.54 12.78 5.01
CA THR A 408 4.89 11.82 4.11
C THR A 408 3.50 12.27 3.65
N ARG A 409 3.02 13.45 4.06
CA ARG A 409 1.66 13.96 3.71
C ARG A 409 1.40 13.98 2.21
N ASP A 410 2.40 14.38 1.42
CA ASP A 410 2.28 14.51 -0.04
C ASP A 410 2.12 13.16 -0.76
N GLU A 411 2.31 12.03 -0.05
CA GLU A 411 2.06 10.67 -0.56
C GLU A 411 0.57 10.30 -0.54
N LYS A 412 -0.25 11.05 0.23
CA LYS A 412 -1.70 10.84 0.36
C LYS A 412 -2.05 9.41 0.81
N ASN A 413 -1.29 8.89 1.76
CA ASN A 413 -1.41 7.50 2.18
C ASN A 413 -2.38 7.36 3.37
N PRO A 414 -3.54 6.67 3.18
CA PRO A 414 -4.54 6.56 4.22
C PRO A 414 -4.06 5.80 5.47
N LEU A 415 -3.13 4.84 5.34
CA LEU A 415 -2.61 4.14 6.51
C LEU A 415 -1.77 5.08 7.39
N TRP A 416 -1.06 6.05 6.79
CA TRP A 416 -0.16 6.95 7.50
C TRP A 416 -1.01 7.97 8.27
N ASP A 417 -1.99 8.55 7.58
CA ASP A 417 -2.97 9.49 8.13
C ASP A 417 -3.76 8.88 9.29
N PHE A 418 -4.29 7.66 9.11
CA PHE A 418 -5.08 7.02 10.15
C PHE A 418 -4.24 6.52 11.32
N THR A 419 -3.01 6.07 11.08
CA THR A 419 -2.07 5.72 12.17
C THR A 419 -1.72 6.96 13.01
N TYR A 420 -1.44 8.09 12.36
CA TYR A 420 -1.19 9.36 13.04
C TYR A 420 -2.41 9.80 13.87
N ALA A 421 -3.60 9.84 13.27
CA ALA A 421 -4.82 10.27 13.93
C ALA A 421 -5.19 9.34 15.11
N ALA A 422 -5.16 8.02 14.91
CA ALA A 422 -5.47 7.04 15.94
C ALA A 422 -4.45 7.06 17.09
N GLY A 423 -3.15 7.09 16.77
CA GLY A 423 -2.09 7.04 17.79
C GLY A 423 -1.99 8.32 18.63
N THR A 424 -2.23 9.49 18.03
CA THR A 424 -2.06 10.78 18.70
C THR A 424 -3.36 11.42 19.21
N GLY A 425 -4.52 10.95 18.72
CA GLY A 425 -5.81 11.59 18.96
C GLY A 425 -6.03 12.87 18.14
N ALA A 426 -5.16 13.17 17.16
CA ALA A 426 -5.28 14.35 16.32
C ALA A 426 -6.61 14.37 15.54
N LYS A 427 -7.22 15.56 15.47
CA LYS A 427 -8.42 15.82 14.65
C LYS A 427 -8.10 16.57 13.36
N ASP A 428 -6.93 17.21 13.31
CA ASP A 428 -6.42 17.92 12.14
C ASP A 428 -5.38 17.04 11.44
N TYR A 429 -5.83 16.31 10.41
CA TYR A 429 -5.04 15.42 9.57
C TYR A 429 -5.69 15.33 8.18
N ASP A 430 -5.02 14.72 7.20
CA ASP A 430 -5.42 14.75 5.78
C ASP A 430 -6.55 13.75 5.43
N GLN A 431 -7.62 13.74 6.22
CA GLN A 431 -8.76 12.81 6.05
C GLN A 431 -9.34 12.84 4.62
N LYS A 432 -9.42 14.01 4.00
CA LYS A 432 -9.95 14.15 2.64
C LYS A 432 -9.06 13.45 1.60
N ASP A 433 -7.74 13.56 1.73
CA ASP A 433 -6.81 12.89 0.82
C ASP A 433 -6.78 11.38 1.08
N ALA A 434 -6.85 10.95 2.35
CA ALA A 434 -6.99 9.54 2.69
C ALA A 434 -8.24 8.90 2.04
N VAL A 435 -9.39 9.59 2.09
CA VAL A 435 -10.64 9.11 1.47
C VAL A 435 -10.53 9.11 -0.06
N ASP A 436 -10.01 10.19 -0.69
CA ASP A 436 -9.82 10.24 -2.15
C ASP A 436 -8.90 9.10 -2.64
N SER A 437 -7.79 8.83 -1.92
CA SER A 437 -6.91 7.70 -2.21
C SER A 437 -7.64 6.36 -2.12
N LEU A 438 -8.39 6.12 -1.03
CA LEU A 438 -9.18 4.88 -0.88
C LEU A 438 -10.22 4.71 -1.98
N GLU A 439 -10.90 5.78 -2.39
CA GLU A 439 -11.87 5.77 -3.49
C GLU A 439 -11.20 5.45 -4.82
N ARG A 440 -10.05 6.08 -5.10
CA ARG A 440 -9.34 6.00 -6.37
C ARG A 440 -8.47 4.77 -6.55
N ILE A 441 -8.21 3.96 -5.52
CA ILE A 441 -7.55 2.65 -5.73
C ILE A 441 -8.32 1.86 -6.80
N PRO A 442 -7.71 1.35 -7.87
CA PRO A 442 -8.45 0.65 -8.90
C PRO A 442 -8.96 -0.71 -8.38
N LEU A 443 -10.13 -1.15 -8.85
CA LEU A 443 -10.60 -2.53 -8.59
C LEU A 443 -9.72 -3.53 -9.35
N ASP A 444 -9.31 -3.21 -10.57
CA ASP A 444 -8.29 -3.95 -11.30
C ASP A 444 -6.90 -3.60 -10.75
N THR A 445 -6.30 -4.56 -10.04
CA THR A 445 -4.96 -4.47 -9.47
C THR A 445 -3.95 -5.31 -10.25
N VAL A 446 -4.27 -5.72 -11.48
CA VAL A 446 -3.27 -6.27 -12.39
C VAL A 446 -2.20 -5.20 -12.63
N SER A 447 -0.94 -5.61 -12.55
CA SER A 447 0.23 -4.72 -12.71
C SER A 447 0.50 -4.40 -14.19
N TRP A 448 -0.48 -3.76 -14.83
CA TRP A 448 -0.38 -3.26 -16.19
C TRP A 448 0.77 -2.25 -16.32
N THR A 449 1.40 -2.23 -17.49
CA THR A 449 2.32 -1.13 -17.83
C THR A 449 1.57 0.19 -17.75
N VAL A 450 2.19 1.17 -17.10
CA VAL A 450 1.73 2.56 -17.00
C VAL A 450 2.87 3.48 -17.42
N ARG A 451 2.54 4.53 -18.17
CA ARG A 451 3.46 5.64 -18.48
C ARG A 451 2.77 6.94 -18.12
N ASN A 452 3.40 7.76 -17.29
CA ASN A 452 2.93 9.11 -16.98
C ASN A 452 3.97 10.18 -17.30
N SER A 453 5.20 9.80 -17.64
CA SER A 453 6.27 10.75 -17.95
C SER A 453 6.03 11.61 -19.19
N GLN A 454 5.06 11.25 -20.03
CA GLN A 454 4.62 12.04 -21.19
C GLN A 454 3.63 13.15 -20.85
N ARG A 455 3.12 13.17 -19.62
CA ARG A 455 2.03 14.05 -19.24
C ARG A 455 2.46 15.50 -19.20
N ALA A 456 1.62 16.37 -19.76
CA ALA A 456 1.86 17.81 -19.80
C ALA A 456 1.49 18.52 -18.49
N ASP A 457 0.69 17.89 -17.64
CA ASP A 457 0.25 18.39 -16.33
C ASP A 457 1.16 17.95 -15.17
N VAL A 458 2.20 17.16 -15.47
CA VAL A 458 3.15 16.67 -14.48
C VAL A 458 4.43 17.50 -14.52
N THR A 459 4.82 18.03 -13.36
CA THR A 459 6.14 18.62 -13.16
C THR A 459 7.10 17.56 -12.64
N LEU A 460 8.18 17.32 -13.37
CA LEU A 460 9.23 16.38 -13.01
C LEU A 460 10.15 16.96 -11.93
N ARG A 461 10.55 16.13 -10.97
CA ARG A 461 11.66 16.45 -10.07
C ARG A 461 12.99 16.40 -10.83
N SER A 462 13.96 17.19 -10.37
CA SER A 462 15.33 17.12 -10.88
C SER A 462 16.10 15.92 -10.35
N SER A 463 15.72 15.42 -9.17
CA SER A 463 16.22 14.18 -8.58
C SER A 463 15.48 12.97 -9.13
N HIS A 464 16.11 11.81 -8.99
CA HIS A 464 15.50 10.51 -9.27
C HIS A 464 15.25 9.79 -7.95
N GLY A 465 14.33 8.82 -7.98
CA GLY A 465 14.10 7.94 -6.85
C GLY A 465 15.27 6.96 -6.64
N ARG A 466 15.13 6.12 -5.61
CA ARG A 466 16.16 5.18 -5.14
C ARG A 466 16.67 4.23 -6.21
N PHE A 467 15.83 3.88 -7.19
CA PHE A 467 16.17 2.97 -8.28
C PHE A 467 16.46 3.71 -9.61
N GLY A 468 16.62 5.04 -9.56
CA GLY A 468 16.87 5.88 -10.72
C GLY A 468 15.61 6.21 -11.52
N GLU A 469 14.42 5.94 -10.97
CA GLU A 469 13.14 6.25 -11.59
C GLU A 469 12.85 7.76 -11.62
N ARG A 470 12.10 8.20 -12.63
CA ARG A 470 11.65 9.60 -12.74
C ARG A 470 10.47 9.84 -11.81
N GLU A 471 10.55 10.92 -11.05
CA GLU A 471 9.52 11.29 -10.08
C GLU A 471 8.76 12.56 -10.47
N SER A 472 7.47 12.61 -10.13
CA SER A 472 6.70 13.85 -10.08
C SER A 472 6.94 14.63 -8.78
N HIS A 473 6.65 15.93 -8.81
CA HIS A 473 6.57 16.72 -7.58
C HIS A 473 5.37 16.37 -6.69
N ARG A 474 4.33 15.73 -7.23
CA ARG A 474 3.08 15.38 -6.54
C ARG A 474 2.69 13.96 -6.87
N ALA A 475 2.19 13.21 -5.89
CA ALA A 475 1.68 11.87 -6.12
C ALA A 475 0.52 11.91 -7.12
N LEU A 476 0.58 11.04 -8.13
CA LEU A 476 -0.54 10.86 -9.04
C LEU A 476 -1.63 10.00 -8.39
N PRO A 477 -2.91 10.19 -8.74
CA PRO A 477 -3.98 9.42 -8.15
C PRO A 477 -3.82 7.91 -8.37
N PRO A 478 -4.20 7.04 -7.41
CA PRO A 478 -3.98 5.60 -7.51
C PRO A 478 -4.50 4.92 -8.79
N ASN A 479 -5.62 5.41 -9.34
CA ASN A 479 -6.18 4.90 -10.60
C ASN A 479 -5.33 5.24 -11.84
N GLU A 480 -4.44 6.22 -11.77
CA GLU A 480 -3.63 6.70 -12.90
C GLU A 480 -2.17 6.24 -12.85
N ARG A 481 -1.74 5.62 -11.75
CA ARG A 481 -0.38 5.12 -11.56
C ARG A 481 -0.26 3.61 -11.71
N ALA A 482 0.98 3.12 -11.80
CA ALA A 482 1.28 1.69 -11.71
C ALA A 482 0.77 1.11 -10.38
N MET A 483 0.43 -0.18 -10.38
CA MET A 483 -0.01 -0.84 -9.16
C MET A 483 1.15 -0.91 -8.17
N MET A 484 0.91 -0.48 -6.93
CA MET A 484 1.88 -0.52 -5.83
C MET A 484 1.16 -0.71 -4.50
N LYS A 485 1.81 -1.41 -3.57
CA LYS A 485 1.47 -1.39 -2.14
C LYS A 485 1.99 -0.09 -1.51
N TRP A 486 1.78 0.10 -0.22
CA TRP A 486 2.17 1.33 0.45
C TRP A 486 3.68 1.49 0.68
N ASN A 487 4.45 0.42 0.51
CA ASN A 487 5.90 0.44 0.49
C ASN A 487 6.52 0.84 -0.86
N GLY A 488 5.72 1.25 -1.84
CA GLY A 488 6.15 1.71 -3.16
C GLY A 488 6.23 3.24 -3.27
N ASN A 489 6.91 3.73 -4.31
CA ASN A 489 7.09 5.17 -4.57
C ASN A 489 5.86 5.79 -5.25
N PRO A 490 5.05 6.63 -4.57
CA PRO A 490 3.85 7.20 -5.15
C PRO A 490 4.12 8.31 -6.19
N PHE A 491 5.37 8.74 -6.30
CA PHE A 491 5.82 9.76 -7.25
C PHE A 491 6.41 9.15 -8.52
N GLU A 492 6.66 7.84 -8.56
CA GLU A 492 7.12 7.14 -9.76
C GLU A 492 6.10 7.27 -10.90
N LEU A 493 6.57 7.66 -12.08
CA LEU A 493 5.71 7.97 -13.22
C LEU A 493 5.40 6.79 -14.11
N ASP A 494 6.42 5.97 -14.38
CA ASP A 494 6.36 4.89 -15.35
C ASP A 494 6.64 3.58 -14.62
N GLY A 495 5.85 2.53 -14.85
CA GLY A 495 6.02 1.29 -14.13
C GLY A 495 5.08 0.17 -14.56
N GLY A 496 4.93 -0.82 -13.67
CA GLY A 496 4.19 -2.04 -13.92
C GLY A 496 4.99 -3.10 -14.68
N ASN A 497 4.51 -4.35 -14.68
CA ASN A 497 5.23 -5.48 -15.25
C ASN A 497 4.61 -6.04 -16.55
N GLY A 498 3.71 -5.27 -17.17
CA GLY A 498 3.01 -5.65 -18.39
C GLY A 498 1.80 -6.56 -18.16
N GLY A 499 1.25 -6.59 -16.95
CA GLY A 499 0.11 -7.40 -16.55
C GLY A 499 0.48 -8.82 -16.13
N ARG A 500 1.72 -9.03 -15.69
CA ARG A 500 2.28 -10.33 -15.28
C ARG A 500 2.11 -10.63 -13.78
N SER A 501 1.44 -9.78 -13.03
CA SER A 501 1.00 -10.08 -11.67
C SER A 501 -0.31 -9.37 -11.33
N GLU A 502 -1.00 -9.86 -10.30
CA GLU A 502 -2.13 -9.20 -9.63
C GLU A 502 -1.73 -8.89 -8.18
N ASP A 503 -2.14 -7.74 -7.65
CA ASP A 503 -2.02 -7.43 -6.22
C ASP A 503 -3.29 -7.85 -5.44
N ASP A 504 -3.10 -8.35 -4.23
CA ASP A 504 -4.11 -8.96 -3.38
C ASP A 504 -5.18 -7.98 -2.85
N GLY A 505 -4.82 -6.70 -2.63
CA GLY A 505 -5.70 -5.68 -2.11
C GLY A 505 -5.73 -5.51 -0.58
N ALA A 506 -4.93 -6.25 0.19
CA ALA A 506 -4.81 -6.10 1.65
C ALA A 506 -4.28 -4.70 2.03
N PHE A 507 -3.47 -4.08 1.18
CA PHE A 507 -3.04 -2.69 1.35
C PHE A 507 -4.23 -1.71 1.39
N PHE A 508 -5.35 -2.00 0.72
CA PHE A 508 -6.60 -1.24 0.88
C PHE A 508 -7.33 -1.64 2.18
N LEU A 509 -7.42 -2.94 2.45
CA LEU A 509 -8.21 -3.48 3.56
C LEU A 509 -7.74 -2.95 4.92
N LEU A 510 -6.43 -2.89 5.14
CA LEU A 510 -5.87 -2.44 6.42
C LEU A 510 -6.29 -1.00 6.78
N PRO A 511 -5.97 0.05 6.01
CA PRO A 511 -6.39 1.41 6.33
C PRO A 511 -7.92 1.57 6.33
N TYR A 512 -8.65 0.86 5.46
CA TYR A 512 -10.11 0.92 5.47
C TYR A 512 -10.68 0.43 6.82
N TRP A 513 -10.31 -0.76 7.27
CA TRP A 513 -10.84 -1.32 8.52
C TRP A 513 -10.25 -0.65 9.76
N LEU A 514 -8.99 -0.20 9.72
CA LEU A 514 -8.38 0.64 10.76
C LEU A 514 -9.17 1.94 10.95
N GLY A 515 -9.43 2.66 9.86
CA GLY A 515 -10.17 3.92 9.89
C GLY A 515 -11.60 3.74 10.40
N ARG A 516 -12.25 2.63 10.04
CA ARG A 516 -13.57 2.24 10.56
C ARG A 516 -13.55 1.95 12.06
N TYR A 517 -12.57 1.17 12.53
CA TYR A 517 -12.42 0.81 13.94
C TYR A 517 -12.20 2.03 14.84
N HIS A 518 -11.39 3.00 14.38
CA HIS A 518 -11.10 4.24 15.11
C HIS A 518 -12.09 5.38 14.84
N HIS A 519 -13.20 5.12 14.14
CA HIS A 519 -14.20 6.13 13.77
C HIS A 519 -13.64 7.33 12.98
N LEU A 520 -12.59 7.09 12.19
CA LEU A 520 -12.00 8.02 11.22
C LEU A 520 -12.69 7.91 9.85
N LEU A 521 -13.40 6.80 9.62
CA LEU A 521 -14.30 6.60 8.49
C LEU A 521 -15.72 6.33 9.01
N PRO A 522 -16.76 6.70 8.24
CA PRO A 522 -18.14 6.40 8.62
C PRO A 522 -18.39 4.90 8.69
N ASN A 523 -19.27 4.50 9.63
CA ASN A 523 -19.71 3.11 9.83
C ASN A 523 -20.62 2.58 8.71
#